data_AF-A0A3N6HEC1-F1
#
_entry.id   AF-A0A3N6HEC1-F1
#
_cell.length_a   1.000
_cell.length_b   1.000
_cell.length_c   1.000
_cell.angle_alpha   90.00
_cell.angle_beta   90.00
_cell.angle_gamma   90.00
#
_symmetry.space_group_name_H-M   'P 1'
#
loop_
_entity.id
_entity.type
_entity.pdbx_description
1 polymer ?
#
loop_
_entity_poly.entity_id
_entity_poly.type
_entity_poly.pdbx_seq_one_letter_code
_entity_poly.pdbx_strand_id
1 'polypeptide(L)'
;MPRILHFMNKHGQLADFLQARRGLLRPEDVGSQTYGERRRVPGLRREELSMLAGISAPYYARLEQGQSHNASREVLDAIATALRLDESERAHLHELVSGHGRHQR
;
A
#
# COMPACT_ATOMS: atom_id res chain seq x y z
N MET A 1 -5.04 -23.88 3.43
CA MET A 1 -5.56 -23.16 2.24
C MET A 1 -6.05 -21.79 2.67
N PRO A 2 -5.32 -20.67 2.48
CA PRO A 2 -5.94 -19.35 2.63
C PRO A 2 -6.39 -18.90 1.22
N ARG A 3 -7.45 -18.13 1.05
CA ARG A 3 -7.77 -16.92 1.78
C ARG A 3 -9.29 -16.70 1.66
N ILE A 4 -9.91 -16.56 2.82
CA ILE A 4 -11.32 -16.26 3.02
C ILE A 4 -11.73 -15.09 2.12
N LEU A 5 -12.82 -15.30 1.38
CA LEU A 5 -13.55 -14.32 0.59
C LEU A 5 -13.62 -12.99 1.38
N HIS A 6 -12.95 -11.96 0.86
CA HIS A 6 -12.90 -10.63 1.46
C HIS A 6 -14.34 -10.07 1.46
N PHE A 7 -15.04 -10.18 2.59
CA PHE A 7 -16.30 -9.49 2.79
C PHE A 7 -16.00 -7.99 2.71
N MET A 8 -16.74 -7.29 1.86
CA MET A 8 -16.42 -6.00 1.26
C MET A 8 -16.41 -4.83 2.27
N ASN A 9 -15.46 -4.84 3.20
CA ASN A 9 -15.16 -3.72 4.08
C ASN A 9 -14.18 -2.79 3.33
N LYS A 10 -14.40 -1.46 3.33
CA LYS A 10 -13.56 -0.52 2.55
C LYS A 10 -12.08 -0.52 2.96
N HIS A 11 -11.79 -0.94 4.19
CA HIS A 11 -10.44 -1.25 4.68
C HIS A 11 -9.76 -2.34 3.86
N GLY A 12 -10.54 -3.32 3.45
CA GLY A 12 -10.15 -4.37 2.54
C GLY A 12 -9.83 -3.85 1.16
N GLN A 13 -10.64 -2.91 0.66
CA GLN A 13 -10.39 -2.28 -0.64
C GLN A 13 -9.08 -1.47 -0.65
N LEU A 14 -8.78 -0.73 0.42
CA LEU A 14 -7.47 -0.07 0.58
C LEU A 14 -6.33 -1.09 0.64
N ALA A 15 -6.48 -2.12 1.47
CA ALA A 15 -5.49 -3.18 1.62
C ALA A 15 -5.20 -3.91 0.30
N ASP A 16 -6.23 -4.31 -0.43
CA ASP A 16 -6.13 -4.96 -1.74
C ASP A 16 -5.53 -4.03 -2.78
N PHE A 17 -5.90 -2.74 -2.79
CA PHE A 17 -5.31 -1.74 -3.69
C PHE A 17 -3.81 -1.61 -3.45
N LEU A 18 -3.37 -1.42 -2.20
CA LEU A 18 -1.95 -1.30 -1.85
C LEU A 18 -1.18 -2.58 -2.20
N GLN A 19 -1.75 -3.75 -1.90
CA GLN A 19 -1.12 -5.03 -2.19
C GLN A 19 -0.98 -5.26 -3.71
N ALA A 20 -2.01 -4.91 -4.50
CA ALA A 20 -1.99 -5.02 -5.96
C ALA A 20 -0.93 -4.09 -6.57
N ARG A 21 -0.90 -2.82 -6.17
CA ARG A 21 0.07 -1.83 -6.68
C ARG A 21 1.50 -2.21 -6.36
N ARG A 22 1.77 -2.64 -5.13
CA ARG A 22 3.10 -3.13 -4.74
C ARG A 22 3.51 -4.39 -5.51
N GLY A 23 2.56 -5.27 -5.82
CA GLY A 23 2.81 -6.48 -6.60
C GLY A 23 3.19 -6.22 -8.06
N LEU A 24 2.75 -5.10 -8.62
CA LEU A 24 3.07 -4.68 -9.99
C LEU A 24 4.41 -3.97 -10.11
N LEU A 25 4.88 -3.31 -9.04
CA LEU A 25 6.15 -2.62 -9.05
C LEU A 25 7.32 -3.59 -8.93
N ARG A 26 8.25 -3.44 -9.86
CA ARG A 26 9.55 -4.08 -9.74
C ARG A 26 10.47 -3.18 -8.92
N PRO A 27 11.35 -3.76 -8.12
CA PRO A 27 12.33 -3.01 -7.34
C PRO A 27 13.25 -2.12 -8.19
N GLU A 28 13.49 -2.51 -9.45
CA GLU A 28 14.22 -1.65 -10.41
C GLU A 28 13.45 -0.38 -10.79
N ASP A 29 12.11 -0.43 -10.81
CA ASP A 29 11.27 0.73 -11.16
C ASP A 29 11.34 1.84 -10.11
N VAL A 30 11.75 1.51 -8.88
CA VAL A 30 11.87 2.45 -7.76
C VAL A 30 13.32 2.77 -7.41
N GLY A 31 14.28 2.39 -8.27
CA GLY A 31 15.70 2.66 -8.05
C GLY A 31 16.30 1.86 -6.89
N SER A 32 15.63 0.79 -6.42
CA SER A 32 16.20 -0.12 -5.41
C SER A 32 17.32 -0.93 -6.06
N GLN A 33 18.57 -0.58 -5.74
CA GLN A 33 19.75 -1.35 -6.14
C GLN A 33 19.61 -2.75 -5.56
N THR A 34 19.28 -3.70 -6.44
CA THR A 34 19.12 -5.10 -6.07
C THR A 34 20.52 -5.67 -5.84
N TYR A 35 21.06 -5.49 -4.65
CA TYR A 35 22.29 -6.19 -4.25
C TYR A 35 21.96 -7.66 -4.02
N GLY A 36 22.09 -8.46 -5.10
CA GLY A 36 22.56 -9.85 -5.09
C GLY A 36 21.94 -10.91 -4.18
N GLU A 37 20.92 -10.62 -3.39
CA GLU A 37 20.44 -11.53 -2.35
C GLU A 37 19.19 -12.29 -2.81
N ARG A 38 19.20 -13.62 -2.62
CA ARG A 38 18.15 -14.58 -3.00
C ARG A 38 16.75 -14.07 -2.67
N ARG A 39 16.10 -13.34 -3.60
CA ARG A 39 14.75 -12.80 -3.39
C ARG A 39 13.73 -13.94 -3.36
N ARG A 40 12.98 -14.00 -2.27
CA ARG A 40 11.84 -14.93 -2.11
C ARG A 40 10.53 -14.37 -2.69
N VAL A 41 10.49 -13.09 -3.04
CA VAL A 41 9.29 -12.42 -3.58
C VAL A 41 9.61 -11.73 -4.91
N PRO A 42 8.74 -11.88 -5.94
CA PRO A 42 8.98 -11.34 -7.27
C PRO A 42 8.74 -9.81 -7.37
N GLY A 43 7.97 -9.21 -6.45
CA GLY A 43 7.65 -7.77 -6.44
C GLY A 43 8.35 -6.99 -5.31
N LEU A 44 8.07 -5.68 -5.25
CA LEU A 44 8.64 -4.77 -4.24
C LEU A 44 8.34 -5.23 -2.81
N ARG A 45 9.35 -5.28 -1.93
CA ARG A 45 9.14 -5.64 -0.52
C ARG A 45 8.48 -4.48 0.24
N ARG A 46 7.76 -4.83 1.30
CA ARG A 46 7.18 -3.85 2.23
C ARG A 46 8.23 -2.93 2.82
N GLU A 47 9.38 -3.49 3.20
CA GLU A 47 10.49 -2.74 3.79
C GLU A 47 11.08 -1.73 2.80
N GLU A 48 11.30 -2.14 1.55
CA GLU A 48 11.77 -1.26 0.48
C GLU A 48 10.81 -0.09 0.26
N LEU A 49 9.51 -0.38 0.12
CA LEU A 49 8.48 0.66 -0.02
C LEU A 49 8.44 1.60 1.20
N SER A 50 8.53 1.04 2.40
CA SER A 50 8.46 1.82 3.64
C SER A 50 9.64 2.76 3.78
N MET A 51 10.84 2.32 3.38
CA MET A 51 12.02 3.20 3.30
C MET A 51 11.81 4.33 2.29
N LEU A 52 11.28 4.04 1.10
CA LEU A 52 10.99 5.06 0.08
C LEU A 52 9.92 6.06 0.53
N ALA A 53 8.91 5.60 1.26
CA ALA A 53 7.83 6.43 1.78
C ALA A 53 8.17 7.12 3.12
N GLY A 54 9.34 6.85 3.71
CA GLY A 54 9.72 7.42 5.01
C GLY A 54 8.83 6.97 6.18
N ILE A 55 8.22 5.79 6.09
CA ILE A 55 7.33 5.23 7.12
C ILE A 55 7.89 3.92 7.68
N SER A 56 7.34 3.47 8.82
CA SER A 56 7.74 2.19 9.40
C SER A 56 7.13 1.00 8.62
N ALA A 57 7.91 -0.04 8.37
CA ALA A 57 7.43 -1.26 7.72
C ALA A 57 6.24 -1.96 8.42
N PRO A 58 6.17 -2.02 9.77
CA PRO A 58 4.99 -2.54 10.46
C PRO A 58 3.74 -1.69 10.24
N TYR A 59 3.90 -0.37 10.05
CA TYR A 59 2.77 0.52 9.79
C TYR A 59 2.19 0.28 8.40
N TYR A 60 3.04 0.18 7.37
CA TYR A 60 2.62 -0.21 6.02
C TYR A 60 1.98 -1.61 5.99
N ALA A 61 2.52 -2.58 6.74
CA ALA A 61 1.94 -3.92 6.82
C ALA A 61 0.52 -3.92 7.41
N ARG A 62 0.24 -3.06 8.42
CA ARG A 62 -1.11 -2.90 8.97
C ARG A 62 -2.08 -2.28 7.97
N LEU A 63 -1.63 -1.33 7.14
CA LEU A 63 -2.44 -0.78 6.05
C LEU A 63 -2.81 -1.87 5.04
N GLU A 64 -1.86 -2.71 4.63
CA GLU A 64 -2.12 -3.88 3.75
C GLU A 64 -2.94 -4.99 4.42
N GLN A 65 -3.14 -4.94 5.73
CA GLN A 65 -4.01 -5.86 6.47
C GLN A 65 -5.39 -5.25 6.76
N GLY A 66 -5.63 -4.00 6.35
CA GLY A 66 -6.86 -3.26 6.66
C GLY A 66 -7.00 -2.88 8.14
N GLN A 67 -5.91 -2.95 8.93
CA GLN A 67 -5.90 -2.73 10.38
C GLN A 67 -5.51 -1.30 10.79
N SER A 68 -5.20 -0.42 9.82
CA SER A 68 -4.87 0.98 10.09
C SER A 68 -5.79 1.90 9.31
N HIS A 69 -6.39 2.87 10.00
CA HIS A 69 -7.57 3.61 9.53
C HIS A 69 -7.32 5.11 9.30
N ASN A 70 -6.24 5.67 9.88
CA ASN A 70 -6.00 7.12 9.95
C ASN A 70 -4.60 7.48 9.42
N ALA A 71 -4.29 7.07 8.20
CA ALA A 71 -3.09 7.59 7.54
C ALA A 71 -3.29 9.08 7.23
N SER A 72 -2.37 9.91 7.69
CA SER A 72 -2.35 11.34 7.35
C SER A 72 -2.22 11.51 5.84
N ARG A 73 -2.72 12.63 5.31
CA ARG A 73 -2.59 12.96 3.89
C ARG A 73 -1.15 12.89 3.41
N GLU A 74 -0.21 13.42 4.19
CA GLU A 74 1.24 13.36 3.91
C GLU A 74 1.75 11.93 3.77
N VAL A 75 1.30 11.02 4.64
CA VAL A 75 1.68 9.61 4.59
C VAL A 75 1.10 8.93 3.35
N LEU A 76 -0.14 9.26 2.97
CA LEU A 76 -0.75 8.75 1.74
C LEU A 76 -0.03 9.26 0.49
N ASP A 77 0.35 10.54 0.46
CA ASP A 77 1.12 11.13 -0.63
C ASP A 77 2.53 10.51 -0.73
N ALA A 78 3.18 10.23 0.40
CA ALA A 78 4.47 9.54 0.44
C ALA A 78 4.35 8.09 -0.08
N ILE A 79 3.32 7.36 0.35
CA ILE A 79 3.03 6.00 -0.13
C ILE A 79 2.73 6.03 -1.63
N ALA A 80 1.91 6.97 -2.10
CA ALA A 80 1.57 7.08 -3.51
C ALA A 80 2.79 7.39 -4.38
N THR A 81 3.70 8.24 -3.87
CA THR A 81 4.95 8.56 -4.56
C THR A 81 5.90 7.35 -4.60
N ALA A 82 6.04 6.63 -3.48
CA ALA A 82 6.82 5.39 -3.42
C ALA A 82 6.24 4.28 -4.33
N LEU A 83 4.91 4.26 -4.48
CA LEU A 83 4.21 3.37 -5.39
C LEU A 83 4.16 3.87 -6.85
N ARG A 84 4.75 5.04 -7.15
CA ARG A 84 4.71 5.68 -8.46
C ARG A 84 3.30 5.78 -9.05
N LEU A 85 2.31 6.04 -8.19
CA LEU A 85 0.91 6.17 -8.61
C LEU A 85 0.71 7.41 -9.48
N ASP A 86 -0.12 7.27 -10.51
CA ASP A 86 -0.58 8.41 -11.30
C ASP A 86 -1.63 9.24 -10.56
N GLU A 87 -1.99 10.39 -11.10
CA GLU A 87 -2.93 11.34 -10.48
C GLU A 87 -4.31 10.73 -10.20
N SER A 88 -4.81 9.87 -11.08
CA SER A 88 -6.10 9.18 -10.93
C SER A 88 -6.03 8.15 -9.81
N GLU A 89 -4.93 7.41 -9.75
CA GLU A 89 -4.67 6.41 -8.71
C GLU A 89 -4.49 7.05 -7.33
N ARG A 90 -3.83 8.21 -7.27
CA ARG A 90 -3.71 9.04 -6.06
C ARG A 90 -5.08 9.49 -5.57
N ALA A 91 -5.91 10.03 -6.47
CA ALA A 91 -7.26 10.43 -6.12
C ALA A 91 -8.06 9.24 -5.58
N HIS A 92 -7.97 8.06 -6.23
CA HIS A 92 -8.63 6.85 -5.76
C HIS A 92 -8.14 6.41 -4.38
N LEU A 93 -6.84 6.46 -4.10
CA LEU A 93 -6.27 6.16 -2.79
C LEU A 93 -6.87 7.06 -1.70
N HIS A 94 -6.97 8.35 -1.96
CA HIS A 94 -7.57 9.31 -1.01
C HIS A 94 -9.07 9.09 -0.81
N GLU A 95 -9.81 8.70 -1.85
CA GLU A 95 -11.24 8.34 -1.75
C GLU A 95 -11.45 7.07 -0.90
N LEU A 96 -10.58 6.06 -1.05
CA LEU A 96 -10.61 4.84 -0.26
C LEU A 96 -10.43 5.12 1.24
N VAL A 97 -9.59 6.09 1.60
CA VAL A 97 -9.37 6.52 3.00
C VAL A 97 -10.46 7.47 3.49
N SER A 98 -10.89 8.46 2.70
CA SER A 98 -11.86 9.49 3.11
C SER A 98 -13.28 8.93 3.25
N GLY A 99 -13.59 7.83 2.57
CA GLY A 99 -14.83 7.07 2.74
C GLY A 99 -15.07 6.51 4.16
N HIS A 100 -14.12 6.65 5.10
CA HIS A 100 -14.26 6.28 6.51
C HIS A 100 -15.22 7.15 7.33
N GLY A 101 -15.75 8.25 6.78
CA GLY A 101 -16.55 9.21 7.54
C GLY A 101 -18.06 9.20 7.32
N ARG A 102 -18.63 8.36 6.43
CA ARG A 102 -20.04 8.55 5.98
C ARG A 102 -20.95 7.31 6.00
N HIS A 103 -20.60 6.24 6.71
CA HIS A 103 -21.47 5.05 6.79
C HIS A 103 -21.67 4.54 8.23
N GLN A 104 -22.03 5.45 9.14
CA GLN A 104 -22.63 5.12 10.44
C GLN A 104 -23.80 6.10 10.68
N ARG A 105 -24.96 5.85 10.06
CA ARG A 105 -26.24 6.43 10.46
C ARG A 105 -27.32 5.37 10.32
#